data_AF-A0A2G8RCJ3-F1
#
_entry.id   AF-A0A2G8RCJ3-F1
#
_cell.length_a   1.000
_cell.length_b   1.000
_cell.length_c   1.000
_cell.angle_alpha   90.00
_cell.angle_beta   90.00
_cell.angle_gamma   90.00
#
_symmetry.space_group_name_H-M   'P 1'
#
loop_
_entity.id
_entity.type
_entity.pdbx_description
1 polymer ?
#
loop_
_entity_poly.entity_id
_entity_poly.type
_entity_poly.pdbx_seq_one_letter_code
_entity_poly.pdbx_strand_id
1 'polypeptide(L)'
;MAARAEDLLPVEYFHMVFTLPAEIARIAYWNKRSVYGLLFKASAQTVLTIAADPKRMDARVGMTSVLHTWGSALTHHPHIHMIVPGGGLSPSGNRWVACKPGFFLHVRVLSRLFRRLFIEGLLALHRSGELVFFGDLAELSEPQAFTTYLAPLRKIEWVVVAPEARLRHDAKPPFGGPEAVIAYLSRYTHRVAISNSRLISADANTVAFRWKDYRVKSGGKRAVMRLSTSEFIRRFLIHVLPDRFHRIRHYGLLASSGRKANIAKVRALLGVQIAEQNSNPPVTNAIPLTLREPCPGCGGQMRIIETFLRGQKPQSRAPPRKVAA
;
A
#
# COMPACT_ATOMS: atom_id res chain seq x y z
N MET A 1 4.36 -3.66 -15.08
CA MET A 1 4.88 -4.34 -13.87
C MET A 1 6.41 -4.45 -13.87
N ALA A 2 7.08 -4.57 -15.03
CA ALA A 2 8.55 -4.59 -15.16
C ALA A 2 9.26 -3.43 -14.43
N ALA A 3 8.78 -2.18 -14.60
CA ALA A 3 9.37 -0.99 -13.97
C ALA A 3 9.40 -1.01 -12.42
N ARG A 4 8.63 -1.88 -11.74
CA ARG A 4 8.66 -2.00 -10.28
C ARG A 4 9.65 -3.06 -9.78
N ALA A 5 10.09 -3.99 -10.64
CA ALA A 5 11.11 -4.98 -10.29
C ALA A 5 12.48 -4.32 -10.17
N GLU A 6 12.76 -3.33 -11.02
CA GLU A 6 14.00 -2.54 -10.99
C GLU A 6 14.16 -1.72 -9.71
N ASP A 7 13.07 -1.46 -8.98
CA ASP A 7 13.09 -0.76 -7.69
C ASP A 7 13.32 -1.72 -6.50
N LEU A 8 13.48 -3.03 -6.74
CA LEU A 8 13.71 -4.02 -5.70
C LEU A 8 15.19 -4.38 -5.53
N LEU A 9 15.55 -4.64 -4.28
CA LEU A 9 16.86 -5.04 -3.82
C LEU A 9 16.85 -6.56 -3.61
N PRO A 10 17.96 -7.28 -3.86
CA PRO A 10 18.03 -8.72 -3.64
C PRO A 10 18.24 -9.03 -2.15
N VAL A 11 17.25 -8.66 -1.34
CA VAL A 11 17.23 -8.86 0.11
C VAL A 11 15.87 -9.39 0.55
N GLU A 12 15.81 -9.93 1.76
CA GLU A 12 14.55 -10.27 2.41
C GLU A 12 13.67 -9.02 2.57
N TYR A 13 12.35 -9.15 2.50
CA TYR A 13 11.42 -8.03 2.69
C TYR A 13 10.43 -8.28 3.80
N PHE A 14 10.14 -7.25 4.59
CA PHE A 14 9.25 -7.33 5.74
C PHE A 14 7.91 -6.68 5.45
N HIS A 15 6.83 -7.36 5.87
CA HIS A 15 5.47 -6.84 5.79
C HIS A 15 5.01 -6.30 7.14
N MET A 16 4.96 -4.98 7.26
CA MET A 16 4.44 -4.33 8.46
C MET A 16 3.03 -3.81 8.22
N VAL A 17 2.15 -3.91 9.22
CA VAL A 17 0.79 -3.38 9.15
C VAL A 17 0.55 -2.47 10.34
N PHE A 18 0.18 -1.22 10.08
CA PHE A 18 -0.19 -0.23 11.10
C PHE A 18 -1.69 0.02 11.01
N THR A 19 -2.43 -0.30 12.06
CA THR A 19 -3.89 -0.22 12.09
C THR A 19 -4.37 0.79 13.12
N LEU A 20 -5.38 1.58 12.74
CA LEU A 20 -6.02 2.52 13.67
C LEU A 20 -7.05 1.82 14.57
N PRO A 21 -7.14 2.17 15.86
CA PRO A 21 -8.26 1.80 16.72
C PRO A 21 -9.60 2.23 16.12
N ALA A 22 -10.68 1.53 16.46
CA ALA A 22 -12.01 1.77 15.89
C ALA A 22 -12.50 3.19 16.15
N GLU A 23 -12.21 3.73 17.33
CA GLU A 23 -12.52 5.08 17.78
C GLU A 23 -11.90 6.14 16.84
N ILE A 24 -10.63 5.96 16.48
CA ILE A 24 -9.94 6.86 15.55
C ILE A 24 -10.38 6.61 14.11
N ALA A 25 -10.69 5.37 13.75
CA ALA A 25 -11.26 5.07 12.43
C ALA A 25 -12.57 5.84 12.19
N ARG A 26 -13.42 6.01 13.22
CA ARG A 26 -14.63 6.85 13.13
C ARG A 26 -14.30 8.31 12.81
N ILE A 27 -13.27 8.89 13.43
CA ILE A 27 -12.79 10.25 13.09
C ILE A 27 -12.30 10.28 11.63
N ALA A 28 -11.56 9.25 11.20
CA ALA A 28 -11.01 9.15 9.84
C ALA A 28 -12.08 9.05 8.75
N TYR A 29 -13.29 8.58 9.09
CA TYR A 29 -14.40 8.44 8.15
C TYR A 29 -14.76 9.78 7.49
N TRP A 30 -14.84 10.85 8.29
CA TRP A 30 -15.11 12.21 7.83
C TRP A 30 -13.83 12.97 7.44
N ASN A 31 -12.70 12.61 8.04
CA ASN A 31 -11.44 13.34 7.90
C ASN A 31 -10.40 12.58 7.07
N LYS A 32 -10.83 11.95 5.98
CA LYS A 32 -9.99 11.02 5.18
C LYS A 32 -8.63 11.61 4.80
N ARG A 33 -8.60 12.84 4.26
CA ARG A 33 -7.34 13.46 3.80
C ARG A 33 -6.34 13.66 4.94
N SER A 34 -6.77 14.33 6.01
CA SER A 34 -5.93 14.69 7.15
C SER A 34 -5.49 13.43 7.92
N VAL A 35 -6.43 12.56 8.26
CA VAL A 35 -6.16 11.38 9.11
C VAL A 35 -5.39 10.30 8.36
N TYR A 36 -5.69 10.04 7.07
CA TYR A 36 -4.87 9.10 6.30
C TYR A 36 -3.50 9.67 5.97
N GLY A 37 -3.39 10.99 5.75
CA GLY A 37 -2.11 11.67 5.61
C GLY A 37 -1.24 11.50 6.86
N LEU A 38 -1.82 11.69 8.03
CA LEU A 38 -1.17 11.45 9.32
C LEU A 38 -0.79 9.97 9.51
N LEU A 39 -1.67 9.03 9.15
CA LEU A 39 -1.40 7.60 9.23
C LEU A 39 -0.17 7.19 8.43
N PHE A 40 -0.04 7.72 7.22
CA PHE A 40 1.16 7.56 6.41
C PHE A 40 2.41 8.14 7.09
N LYS A 41 2.35 9.39 7.55
CA LYS A 41 3.48 10.08 8.16
C LYS A 41 3.95 9.39 9.44
N ALA A 42 3.03 9.14 10.38
CA ALA A 42 3.34 8.58 11.70
C ALA A 42 3.90 7.14 11.61
N SER A 43 3.34 6.30 10.72
CA SER A 43 3.85 4.94 10.53
C SER A 43 5.25 4.93 9.92
N ALA A 44 5.51 5.73 8.88
CA ALA A 44 6.84 5.85 8.27
C ALA A 44 7.88 6.43 9.25
N GLN A 45 7.51 7.51 9.95
CA GLN A 45 8.38 8.13 10.96
C GLN A 45 8.73 7.13 12.07
N THR A 46 7.78 6.33 12.53
CA THR A 46 8.02 5.29 13.54
C THR A 46 9.12 4.33 13.09
N VAL A 47 9.02 3.80 11.87
CA VAL A 47 10.00 2.85 11.35
C VAL A 47 11.37 3.51 11.15
N LEU A 48 11.40 4.70 10.57
CA LEU A 48 12.63 5.45 10.35
C LEU A 48 13.36 5.77 11.67
N THR A 49 12.63 6.26 12.68
CA THR A 49 13.21 6.61 13.98
C THR A 49 13.76 5.40 14.71
N ILE A 50 13.03 4.28 14.77
CA ILE A 50 13.49 3.10 15.49
C ILE A 50 14.63 2.38 14.75
N ALA A 51 14.62 2.37 13.41
CA ALA A 51 15.72 1.80 12.64
C ALA A 51 17.02 2.61 12.78
N ALA A 52 16.92 3.93 12.89
CA ALA A 52 18.09 4.81 13.06
C ALA A 52 18.68 4.79 14.47
N ASP A 53 18.01 4.19 15.47
CA ASP A 53 18.53 4.10 16.84
C ASP A 53 19.77 3.18 16.89
N PRO A 54 20.94 3.68 17.38
CA PRO A 54 22.16 2.88 17.51
C PRO A 54 22.01 1.65 18.41
N LYS A 55 21.08 1.68 19.36
CA LYS A 55 20.76 0.53 20.24
C LYS A 55 19.86 -0.50 19.57
N ARG A 56 19.46 -0.25 18.32
CA ARG A 56 18.56 -1.12 17.53
C ARG A 56 19.27 -1.60 16.28
N MET A 57 19.13 -0.86 15.18
CA MET A 57 19.62 -1.27 13.87
C MET A 57 20.73 -0.36 13.36
N ASP A 58 20.81 0.88 13.85
CA ASP A 58 21.76 1.89 13.36
C ASP A 58 21.74 2.03 11.82
N ALA A 59 20.54 2.08 11.24
CA ALA A 59 20.37 2.03 9.79
C ALA A 59 19.33 3.02 9.26
N ARG A 60 19.68 3.65 8.15
CA ARG A 60 18.78 4.45 7.31
C ARG A 60 18.02 3.53 6.38
N VAL A 61 16.79 3.19 6.75
CA VAL A 61 15.93 2.28 5.97
C VAL A 61 15.08 3.02 4.94
N GLY A 62 14.46 2.27 4.02
CA GLY A 62 13.47 2.78 3.08
C GLY A 62 12.24 1.89 3.06
N MET A 63 11.09 2.42 2.65
CA MET A 63 9.85 1.65 2.66
C MET A 63 8.86 2.11 1.60
N THR A 64 8.01 1.18 1.17
CA THR A 64 6.82 1.46 0.36
C THR A 64 5.58 1.23 1.21
N SER A 65 4.77 2.27 1.39
CA SER A 65 3.54 2.25 2.17
C SER A 65 2.31 2.28 1.25
N VAL A 66 1.33 1.43 1.51
CA VAL A 66 0.08 1.31 0.76
C VAL A 66 -1.10 1.45 1.72
N LEU A 67 -1.96 2.43 1.49
CA LEU A 67 -3.17 2.64 2.29
C LEU A 67 -4.28 1.68 1.89
N HIS A 68 -4.84 1.04 2.90
CA HIS A 68 -6.05 0.23 2.83
C HIS A 68 -7.09 0.80 3.78
N THR A 69 -8.36 0.75 3.40
CA THR A 69 -9.46 1.32 4.20
C THR A 69 -10.56 0.32 4.54
N TRP A 70 -10.35 -0.97 4.25
CA TRP A 70 -11.37 -2.02 4.35
C TRP A 70 -10.86 -3.27 5.07
N GLY A 71 -11.76 -3.92 5.82
CA GLY A 71 -11.61 -5.31 6.27
C GLY A 71 -12.16 -6.30 5.23
N SER A 72 -12.10 -7.60 5.55
CA SER A 72 -12.70 -8.62 4.66
C SER A 72 -14.22 -8.42 4.52
N ALA A 73 -14.92 -7.93 5.54
CA ALA A 73 -16.36 -7.63 5.50
C ALA A 73 -16.72 -6.29 4.79
N LEU A 74 -15.75 -5.61 4.16
CA LEU A 74 -15.92 -4.26 3.58
C LEU A 74 -16.35 -3.20 4.59
N THR A 75 -16.02 -3.41 5.86
CA THR A 75 -16.19 -2.40 6.91
C THR A 75 -15.02 -1.42 6.87
N HIS A 76 -15.27 -0.17 7.30
CA HIS A 76 -14.23 0.85 7.38
C HIS A 76 -13.14 0.43 8.37
N HIS A 77 -11.92 0.26 7.85
CA HIS A 77 -10.77 -0.23 8.62
C HIS A 77 -9.48 0.34 8.02
N PRO A 78 -9.15 1.61 8.28
CA PRO A 78 -7.94 2.24 7.78
C PRO A 78 -6.66 1.66 8.38
N HIS A 79 -5.76 1.20 7.52
CA HIS A 79 -4.46 0.67 7.87
C HIS A 79 -3.44 0.86 6.75
N ILE A 80 -2.15 0.86 7.11
CA ILE A 80 -1.04 0.90 6.15
C ILE A 80 -0.43 -0.48 6.07
N HIS A 81 -0.32 -1.01 4.85
CA HIS A 81 0.61 -2.06 4.54
C HIS A 81 1.94 -1.45 4.12
N MET A 82 2.99 -1.74 4.87
CA MET A 82 4.33 -1.24 4.62
C MET A 82 5.24 -2.40 4.24
N ILE A 83 6.00 -2.20 3.18
CA ILE A 83 7.00 -3.14 2.69
C ILE A 83 8.36 -2.52 2.88
N VAL A 84 9.22 -3.20 3.63
CA VAL A 84 10.52 -2.69 4.05
C VAL A 84 11.60 -3.69 3.63
N PRO A 85 12.66 -3.29 2.92
CA PRO A 85 13.82 -4.15 2.72
C PRO A 85 14.43 -4.55 4.07
N GLY A 86 15.00 -5.75 4.15
CA GLY A 86 15.63 -6.35 5.33
C GLY A 86 16.97 -5.73 5.70
N GLY A 87 17.04 -4.40 5.69
CA GLY A 87 18.26 -3.65 5.90
C GLY A 87 18.12 -2.18 5.51
N GLY A 88 19.18 -1.43 5.79
CA GLY A 88 19.32 -0.04 5.41
C GLY A 88 20.79 0.32 5.18
N LEU A 89 21.03 1.58 4.82
CA LEU A 89 22.39 2.11 4.75
C LEU A 89 22.85 2.49 6.16
N SER A 90 24.15 2.32 6.47
CA SER A 90 24.72 2.90 7.70
C SER A 90 24.49 4.41 7.79
N PRO A 91 24.70 5.06 8.96
CA PRO A 91 24.58 6.51 9.08
C PRO A 91 25.50 7.25 8.09
N SER A 92 26.73 6.76 7.93
CA SER A 92 27.71 7.21 6.92
C SER A 92 27.32 6.89 5.48
N GLY A 93 26.40 5.94 5.29
CA GLY A 93 25.92 5.49 3.99
C GLY A 93 26.90 4.65 3.18
N ASN A 94 28.01 4.20 3.75
CA ASN A 94 29.08 3.47 3.05
C ASN A 94 29.00 1.95 3.19
N ARG A 95 28.07 1.43 3.98
CA ARG A 95 27.82 -0.01 4.10
C ARG A 95 26.32 -0.31 4.14
N TRP A 96 25.96 -1.51 3.72
CA TRP A 96 24.65 -2.08 3.98
C TRP A 96 24.62 -2.69 5.39
N VAL A 97 23.60 -2.35 6.16
CA VAL A 97 23.32 -2.91 7.48
C VAL A 97 22.09 -3.79 7.34
N ALA A 98 22.31 -5.12 7.28
CA ALA A 98 21.22 -6.10 7.20
C ALA A 98 20.54 -6.29 8.57
N CYS A 99 19.24 -6.56 8.57
CA CYS A 99 18.58 -7.04 9.79
C CYS A 99 18.87 -8.53 10.02
N LYS A 100 18.47 -9.04 11.19
CA LYS A 100 18.54 -10.47 11.47
C LYS A 100 17.51 -11.21 10.58
N PRO A 101 17.81 -12.42 10.08
CA PRO A 101 16.84 -13.19 9.30
C PRO A 101 15.51 -13.36 10.05
N GLY A 102 14.39 -13.08 9.38
CA GLY A 102 13.05 -13.19 9.98
C GLY A 102 12.72 -12.19 11.10
N PHE A 103 13.62 -11.24 11.40
CA PHE A 103 13.41 -10.24 12.44
C PHE A 103 13.85 -8.85 11.97
N PHE A 104 12.91 -7.92 11.95
CA PHE A 104 13.19 -6.53 11.60
C PHE A 104 13.33 -5.64 12.83
N LEU A 105 12.22 -5.33 13.50
CA LEU A 105 12.16 -4.46 14.68
C LEU A 105 11.09 -4.96 15.65
N HIS A 106 11.28 -4.71 16.94
CA HIS A 106 10.32 -5.14 17.97
C HIS A 106 8.97 -4.42 17.85
N VAL A 107 7.91 -5.21 17.72
CA VAL A 107 6.53 -4.73 17.49
C VAL A 107 6.02 -3.85 18.63
N ARG A 108 6.38 -4.15 19.87
CA ARG A 108 5.99 -3.35 21.05
C ARG A 108 6.60 -1.95 21.02
N VAL A 109 7.85 -1.83 20.55
CA VAL A 109 8.53 -0.53 20.45
C VAL A 109 7.90 0.30 19.34
N LEU A 110 7.64 -0.32 18.18
CA LEU A 110 6.95 0.30 17.06
C LEU A 110 5.54 0.77 17.45
N SER A 111 4.75 -0.09 18.10
CA SER A 111 3.38 0.24 18.51
C SER A 111 3.34 1.43 19.46
N ARG A 112 4.23 1.47 20.46
CA ARG A 112 4.30 2.58 21.44
C ARG A 112 4.67 3.91 20.78
N LEU A 113 5.67 3.93 19.91
CA LEU A 113 6.07 5.16 19.23
C LEU A 113 4.99 5.60 18.22
N PHE A 114 4.43 4.67 17.45
CA PHE A 114 3.35 4.96 16.52
C PHE A 114 2.14 5.57 17.21
N ARG A 115 1.69 4.96 18.32
CA ARG A 115 0.61 5.49 19.16
C ARG A 115 0.88 6.92 19.59
N ARG A 116 2.08 7.20 20.11
CA ARG A 116 2.47 8.55 20.55
C ARG A 116 2.41 9.54 19.38
N LEU A 117 3.14 9.27 18.29
CA LEU A 117 3.22 10.16 17.12
C LEU A 117 1.86 10.42 16.50
N PHE A 118 1.01 9.40 16.43
CA PHE A 118 -0.32 9.54 15.86
C PHE A 118 -1.23 10.37 16.75
N ILE A 119 -1.26 10.14 18.07
CA ILE A 119 -2.06 10.93 19.00
C ILE A 119 -1.61 12.40 19.01
N GLU A 120 -0.30 12.66 19.05
CA GLU A 120 0.25 14.02 18.99
C GLU A 120 -0.13 14.72 17.68
N GLY A 121 0.01 14.03 16.54
CA GLY A 121 -0.38 14.57 15.25
C GLY A 121 -1.88 14.80 15.12
N LEU A 122 -2.72 13.94 15.71
CA LEU A 122 -4.16 14.08 15.67
C LEU A 122 -4.63 15.27 16.52
N LEU A 123 -4.00 15.50 17.66
CA LEU A 123 -4.21 16.71 18.46
C LEU A 123 -3.74 17.98 17.73
N ALA A 124 -2.67 17.90 16.95
CA ALA A 124 -2.23 19.02 16.13
C ALA A 124 -3.23 19.36 15.03
N LEU A 125 -3.75 18.35 14.32
CA LEU A 125 -4.81 18.54 13.31
C LEU A 125 -6.10 19.13 13.91
N HIS A 126 -6.44 18.74 15.13
CA HIS A 126 -7.57 19.32 15.86
C HIS A 126 -7.33 20.81 16.16
N ARG A 127 -6.18 21.15 16.75
CA ARG A 127 -5.82 22.54 17.06
C ARG A 127 -5.72 23.45 15.83
N SER A 128 -5.35 22.91 14.67
CA SER A 128 -5.28 23.67 13.41
C SER A 128 -6.64 23.79 12.70
N GLY A 129 -7.71 23.21 13.24
CA GLY A 129 -9.03 23.23 12.60
C GLY A 129 -9.13 22.35 11.35
N GLU A 130 -8.19 21.41 11.15
CA GLU A 130 -8.16 20.51 9.99
C GLU A 130 -9.06 19.28 10.14
N LEU A 131 -9.75 19.16 11.28
CA LEU A 131 -10.71 18.10 11.55
C LEU A 131 -12.13 18.67 11.64
N VAL A 132 -13.04 18.02 10.94
CA VAL A 132 -14.48 18.28 11.00
C VAL A 132 -15.19 17.13 11.72
N PHE A 133 -16.25 17.46 12.45
CA PHE A 133 -17.01 16.51 13.25
C PHE A 133 -18.51 16.71 13.03
N PHE A 134 -19.25 15.60 13.02
CA PHE A 134 -20.68 15.57 12.72
C PHE A 134 -21.39 14.51 13.56
N GLY A 135 -22.71 14.64 13.74
CA GLY A 135 -23.56 13.67 14.44
C GLY A 135 -23.04 13.38 15.85
N ASP A 136 -22.96 12.10 16.21
CA ASP A 136 -22.48 11.63 17.53
C ASP A 136 -21.05 12.06 17.89
N LEU A 137 -20.29 12.61 16.94
CA LEU A 137 -18.94 13.11 17.18
C LEU A 137 -18.88 14.64 17.24
N ALA A 138 -20.00 15.36 17.08
CA ALA A 138 -20.00 16.82 16.98
C ALA A 138 -19.27 17.51 18.15
N GLU A 139 -19.49 17.03 19.38
CA GLU A 139 -18.83 17.56 20.59
C GLU A 139 -17.29 17.48 20.55
N LEU A 140 -16.72 16.61 19.69
CA LEU A 140 -15.29 16.52 19.50
C LEU A 140 -14.68 17.74 18.80
N SER A 141 -15.48 18.71 18.32
CA SER A 141 -14.98 20.04 17.96
C SER A 141 -14.33 20.73 19.17
N GLU A 142 -14.84 20.49 20.37
CA GLU A 142 -14.35 21.14 21.58
C GLU A 142 -13.01 20.54 22.06
N PRO A 143 -11.97 21.36 22.30
CA PRO A 143 -10.64 20.88 22.66
C PRO A 143 -10.61 19.94 23.89
N GLN A 144 -11.43 20.24 24.90
CA GLN A 144 -11.49 19.45 26.13
C GLN A 144 -12.17 18.09 25.92
N ALA A 145 -13.28 18.07 25.15
CA ALA A 145 -13.98 16.85 24.78
C ALA A 145 -13.07 15.96 23.92
N PHE A 146 -12.36 16.55 22.96
CA PHE A 146 -11.40 15.83 22.11
C PHE A 146 -10.25 15.21 22.91
N THR A 147 -9.68 15.95 23.85
CA THR A 147 -8.61 15.45 24.72
C THR A 147 -9.09 14.31 25.59
N THR A 148 -10.30 14.42 26.15
CA THR A 148 -10.95 13.38 26.94
C THR A 148 -11.20 12.12 26.12
N TYR A 149 -11.70 12.28 24.88
CA TYR A 149 -11.93 11.18 23.94
C TYR A 149 -10.66 10.38 23.63
N LEU A 150 -9.52 11.07 23.47
CA LEU A 150 -8.23 10.42 23.16
C LEU A 150 -7.50 9.85 24.38
N ALA A 151 -7.84 10.27 25.60
CA ALA A 151 -7.18 9.84 26.83
C ALA A 151 -7.09 8.31 27.02
N PRO A 152 -8.17 7.52 26.85
CA PRO A 152 -8.07 6.06 26.96
C PRO A 152 -7.19 5.45 25.85
N LEU A 153 -7.20 6.05 24.65
CA LEU A 153 -6.46 5.54 23.49
C LEU A 153 -4.94 5.67 23.62
N ARG A 154 -4.46 6.52 24.55
CA ARG A 154 -3.04 6.61 24.92
C ARG A 154 -2.56 5.42 25.74
N LYS A 155 -3.47 4.71 26.40
CA LYS A 155 -3.17 3.61 27.35
C LYS A 155 -3.32 2.23 26.73
N ILE A 156 -4.23 2.05 25.77
CA ILE A 156 -4.45 0.77 25.10
C ILE A 156 -3.31 0.43 24.13
N GLU A 157 -3.08 -0.86 23.89
CA GLU A 157 -2.13 -1.32 22.89
C GLU A 157 -2.70 -1.15 21.47
N TRP A 158 -1.91 -0.52 20.60
CA TRP A 158 -2.28 -0.35 19.19
C TRP A 158 -1.77 -1.52 18.36
N VAL A 159 -2.55 -1.92 17.37
CA VAL A 159 -2.20 -3.05 16.52
C VAL A 159 -1.17 -2.62 15.49
N VAL A 160 0.07 -3.05 15.72
CA VAL A 160 1.11 -3.14 14.71
C VAL A 160 1.39 -4.63 14.49
N VAL A 161 1.39 -5.06 13.23
CA VAL A 161 1.81 -6.41 12.85
C VAL A 161 3.15 -6.27 12.16
N ALA A 162 4.17 -6.99 12.62
CA ALA A 162 5.46 -7.10 11.96
C ALA A 162 5.95 -8.55 12.10
N PRO A 163 6.75 -9.07 11.16
CA PRO A 163 7.38 -10.37 11.32
C PRO A 163 8.33 -10.33 12.52
N GLU A 164 8.03 -11.13 13.55
CA GLU A 164 8.94 -11.46 14.64
C GLU A 164 9.13 -12.98 14.60
N ALA A 165 10.34 -13.43 14.25
CA ALA A 165 10.65 -14.84 14.00
C ALA A 165 10.36 -15.83 15.14
N ARG A 166 9.91 -15.43 16.33
CA ARG A 166 10.02 -16.33 17.49
C ARG A 166 8.89 -16.49 18.50
N LEU A 167 7.77 -15.75 18.48
CA LEU A 167 6.86 -15.82 19.65
C LEU A 167 5.36 -15.84 19.40
N ARG A 168 4.84 -15.89 18.16
CA ARG A 168 3.39 -16.03 17.93
C ARG A 168 3.07 -16.96 16.79
N HIS A 169 2.08 -17.84 16.99
CA HIS A 169 1.50 -18.74 15.98
C HIS A 169 0.95 -18.01 14.73
N ASP A 170 0.79 -16.68 14.80
CA ASP A 170 0.33 -15.82 13.70
C ASP A 170 1.46 -14.96 13.09
N ALA A 171 2.73 -15.25 13.39
CA ALA A 171 3.86 -14.55 12.79
C ALA A 171 3.80 -14.71 11.26
N LYS A 172 3.54 -13.61 10.56
CA LYS A 172 3.64 -13.60 9.11
C LYS A 172 5.12 -13.71 8.75
N PRO A 173 5.54 -14.74 8.00
CA PRO A 173 6.90 -14.79 7.55
C PRO A 173 7.20 -13.55 6.69
N PRO A 174 8.45 -13.09 6.67
CA PRO A 174 8.89 -12.11 5.68
C PRO A 174 8.59 -12.61 4.27
N PHE A 175 8.50 -11.70 3.32
CA PHE A 175 8.45 -12.05 1.92
C PHE A 175 9.80 -12.70 1.57
N GLY A 176 9.75 -13.92 1.03
CA GLY A 176 10.95 -14.67 0.66
C GLY A 176 11.84 -13.98 -0.38
N GLY A 177 11.30 -13.02 -1.16
CA GLY A 177 12.09 -12.26 -2.14
C GLY A 177 11.29 -11.22 -2.93
N PRO A 178 11.96 -10.51 -3.86
CA PRO A 178 11.39 -9.47 -4.72
C PRO A 178 10.11 -9.89 -5.46
N GLU A 179 10.04 -11.11 -5.98
CA GLU A 179 8.91 -11.63 -6.75
C GLU A 179 7.64 -11.69 -5.87
N ALA A 180 7.80 -12.13 -4.61
CA ALA A 180 6.71 -12.15 -3.64
C ALA A 180 6.23 -10.73 -3.30
N VAL A 181 7.15 -9.76 -3.26
CA VAL A 181 6.82 -8.34 -3.09
C VAL A 181 6.05 -7.80 -4.28
N ILE A 182 6.44 -8.12 -5.52
CA ILE A 182 5.72 -7.71 -6.73
C ILE A 182 4.32 -8.31 -6.74
N ALA A 183 4.19 -9.61 -6.46
CA ALA A 183 2.90 -10.30 -6.38
C ALA A 183 2.02 -9.75 -5.24
N TYR A 184 2.62 -9.30 -4.15
CA TYR A 184 1.92 -8.60 -3.09
C TYR A 184 1.48 -7.21 -3.54
N LEU A 185 2.40 -6.34 -3.98
CA LEU A 185 2.08 -5.00 -4.44
C LEU A 185 1.04 -5.01 -5.57
N SER A 186 1.12 -5.92 -6.54
CA SER A 186 0.14 -5.98 -7.63
C SER A 186 -1.28 -6.20 -7.13
N ARG A 187 -1.48 -7.08 -6.15
CA ARG A 187 -2.78 -7.33 -5.50
C ARG A 187 -3.30 -6.10 -4.75
N TYR A 188 -2.43 -5.32 -4.14
CA TYR A 188 -2.79 -4.20 -3.25
C TYR A 188 -2.84 -2.84 -3.97
N THR A 189 -2.21 -2.74 -5.15
CA THR A 189 -2.12 -1.50 -5.93
C THR A 189 -3.04 -1.43 -7.13
N HIS A 190 -3.70 -2.53 -7.51
CA HIS A 190 -4.68 -2.54 -8.61
C HIS A 190 -6.08 -2.96 -8.20
N ARG A 191 -6.25 -3.58 -7.01
CA ARG A 191 -7.57 -3.98 -6.53
C ARG A 191 -8.19 -2.89 -5.65
N VAL A 192 -9.51 -2.79 -5.76
CA VAL A 192 -10.41 -2.02 -4.89
C VAL A 192 -10.79 -2.86 -3.66
N ALA A 193 -11.77 -2.40 -2.89
CA ALA A 193 -12.16 -3.00 -1.60
C ALA A 193 -12.47 -4.51 -1.66
N ILE A 194 -12.93 -5.02 -2.82
CA ILE A 194 -13.22 -6.43 -3.05
C ILE A 194 -12.63 -6.91 -4.38
N SER A 195 -12.26 -8.19 -4.44
CA SER A 195 -11.85 -8.86 -5.68
C SER A 195 -13.02 -9.63 -6.30
N ASN A 196 -13.10 -9.68 -7.63
CA ASN A 196 -14.18 -10.38 -8.35
C ASN A 196 -14.35 -11.83 -7.91
N SER A 197 -13.26 -12.56 -7.63
CA SER A 197 -13.31 -13.95 -7.14
C SER A 197 -13.96 -14.14 -5.77
N ARG A 198 -14.25 -13.06 -5.05
CA ARG A 198 -15.00 -13.09 -3.79
C ARG A 198 -16.49 -12.88 -4.00
N LEU A 199 -16.93 -12.29 -5.12
CA LEU A 199 -18.35 -12.15 -5.45
C LEU A 199 -18.90 -13.54 -5.84
N ILE A 200 -20.04 -13.90 -5.27
CA ILE A 200 -20.73 -15.18 -5.53
C ILE A 200 -21.93 -14.93 -6.44
N SER A 201 -22.77 -13.95 -6.09
CA SER A 201 -23.93 -13.53 -6.88
C SER A 201 -24.23 -12.06 -6.61
N ALA A 202 -24.90 -11.41 -7.56
CA ALA A 202 -25.43 -10.06 -7.43
C ALA A 202 -26.71 -9.95 -8.24
N ASP A 203 -27.78 -9.47 -7.60
CA ASP A 203 -29.06 -9.16 -8.22
C ASP A 203 -29.55 -7.76 -7.77
N ALA A 204 -30.76 -7.36 -8.18
CA ALA A 204 -31.31 -6.04 -7.85
C ALA A 204 -31.40 -5.78 -6.34
N ASN A 205 -31.59 -6.83 -5.54
CA ASN A 205 -31.87 -6.74 -4.12
C ASN A 205 -30.69 -7.15 -3.25
N THR A 206 -29.88 -8.11 -3.68
CA THR A 206 -28.85 -8.75 -2.86
C THR A 206 -27.51 -8.90 -3.57
N VAL A 207 -26.43 -8.65 -2.83
CA VAL A 207 -25.06 -9.03 -3.22
C VAL A 207 -24.51 -10.03 -2.21
N ALA A 208 -24.07 -11.19 -2.71
CA ALA A 208 -23.44 -12.24 -1.92
C ALA A 208 -21.94 -12.33 -2.19
N PHE A 209 -21.13 -12.33 -1.15
CA PHE A 209 -19.67 -12.47 -1.29
C PHE A 209 -19.01 -13.24 -0.16
N ARG A 210 -17.91 -13.92 -0.49
CA ARG A 210 -17.07 -14.63 0.49
C ARG A 210 -16.30 -13.61 1.32
N TRP A 211 -16.34 -13.74 2.64
CA TRP A 211 -15.53 -12.95 3.55
C TRP A 211 -14.82 -13.84 4.55
N LYS A 212 -13.80 -13.28 5.20
CA LYS A 212 -13.03 -13.97 6.23
C LYS A 212 -13.57 -13.58 7.60
N ASP A 213 -14.20 -14.52 8.30
CA ASP A 213 -14.56 -14.32 9.69
C ASP A 213 -13.33 -14.57 10.57
N TYR A 214 -12.84 -13.49 11.17
CA TYR A 214 -11.66 -13.53 12.03
C TYR A 214 -12.00 -13.94 13.48
N ARG A 215 -13.29 -14.04 13.84
CA ARG A 215 -13.73 -14.52 15.16
C ARG A 215 -13.59 -16.04 15.28
N VAL A 216 -13.67 -16.75 14.15
CA VAL A 216 -13.50 -18.21 14.09
C VAL A 216 -12.01 -18.56 14.05
N LYS A 217 -11.50 -19.20 15.12
CA LYS A 217 -10.07 -19.52 15.26
C LYS A 217 -9.65 -20.81 14.53
N SER A 218 -10.54 -21.79 14.37
CA SER A 218 -10.29 -23.09 13.71
C SER A 218 -10.80 -23.14 12.25
N GLY A 219 -10.36 -24.15 11.49
CA GLY A 219 -10.47 -24.29 10.03
C GLY A 219 -11.88 -24.14 9.44
N GLY A 220 -12.25 -22.88 9.15
CA GLY A 220 -13.51 -22.54 8.50
C GLY A 220 -13.68 -21.04 8.32
N LYS A 221 -12.57 -20.29 8.20
CA LYS A 221 -12.59 -18.82 8.27
C LYS A 221 -13.34 -18.15 7.12
N ARG A 222 -13.85 -18.88 6.12
CA ARG A 222 -14.53 -18.30 4.93
C ARG A 222 -16.04 -18.52 5.04
N ALA A 223 -16.77 -17.44 5.25
CA ALA A 223 -18.23 -17.43 5.27
C ALA A 223 -18.79 -16.63 4.09
N VAL A 224 -20.08 -16.76 3.82
CA VAL A 224 -20.80 -15.97 2.83
C VAL A 224 -21.55 -14.85 3.54
N MET A 225 -21.28 -13.61 3.16
CA MET A 225 -22.07 -12.44 3.57
C MET A 225 -23.06 -12.11 2.46
N ARG A 226 -24.31 -11.87 2.84
CA ARG A 226 -25.35 -11.35 1.96
C ARG A 226 -25.76 -9.98 2.49
N LEU A 227 -25.69 -8.97 1.65
CA LEU A 227 -26.13 -7.60 1.97
C LEU A 227 -27.17 -7.20 0.95
N SER A 228 -28.05 -6.26 1.32
CA SER A 228 -28.82 -5.57 0.32
C SER A 228 -27.88 -4.85 -0.66
N THR A 229 -28.31 -4.70 -1.92
CA THR A 229 -27.50 -4.02 -2.94
C THR A 229 -27.12 -2.60 -2.51
N SER A 230 -28.02 -1.87 -1.85
CA SER A 230 -27.75 -0.53 -1.32
C SER A 230 -26.67 -0.52 -0.23
N GLU A 231 -26.71 -1.46 0.72
CA GLU A 231 -25.71 -1.56 1.78
C GLU A 231 -24.34 -2.01 1.23
N PHE A 232 -24.32 -2.89 0.22
CA PHE A 232 -23.08 -3.25 -0.48
C PHE A 232 -22.46 -2.02 -1.16
N ILE A 233 -23.26 -1.24 -1.89
CA ILE A 233 -22.80 -0.01 -2.56
C ILE A 233 -22.27 0.98 -1.52
N ARG A 234 -23.01 1.22 -0.43
CA ARG A 234 -22.56 2.09 0.68
C ARG A 234 -21.21 1.63 1.22
N ARG A 235 -21.06 0.35 1.57
CA ARG A 235 -19.78 -0.22 2.05
C ARG A 235 -18.67 -0.14 1.01
N PHE A 236 -18.98 -0.24 -0.27
CA PHE A 236 -17.97 -0.10 -1.31
C PHE A 236 -17.49 1.36 -1.42
N LEU A 237 -18.42 2.31 -1.45
CA LEU A 237 -18.14 3.73 -1.71
C LEU A 237 -17.40 4.41 -0.55
N ILE A 238 -17.55 3.95 0.69
CA ILE A 238 -16.77 4.50 1.82
C ILE A 238 -15.25 4.37 1.63
N HIS A 239 -14.80 3.44 0.79
CA HIS A 239 -13.39 3.19 0.50
C HIS A 239 -12.82 4.05 -0.63
N VAL A 240 -13.67 4.82 -1.33
CA VAL A 240 -13.22 5.81 -2.31
C VAL A 240 -12.42 6.89 -1.58
N LEU A 241 -11.20 7.11 -2.08
CA LEU A 241 -10.25 8.07 -1.52
C LEU A 241 -10.55 9.48 -2.05
N PRO A 242 -10.20 10.54 -1.30
CA PRO A 242 -10.32 11.90 -1.79
C PRO A 242 -9.54 12.11 -3.10
N ASP A 243 -9.97 13.08 -3.89
CA ASP A 243 -9.31 13.41 -5.14
C ASP A 243 -7.83 13.71 -4.95
N ARG A 244 -7.02 13.21 -5.90
CA ARG A 244 -5.56 13.34 -5.92
C ARG A 244 -4.87 12.76 -4.67
N PHE A 245 -5.56 11.94 -3.88
CA PHE A 245 -4.94 11.31 -2.72
C PHE A 245 -4.12 10.10 -3.15
N HIS A 246 -2.79 10.20 -3.02
CA HIS A 246 -1.89 9.10 -3.35
C HIS A 246 -2.00 7.94 -2.33
N ARG A 247 -2.55 6.83 -2.79
CA ARG A 247 -2.70 5.57 -2.02
C ARG A 247 -1.37 4.86 -1.75
N ILE A 248 -0.33 5.12 -2.55
CA ILE A 248 0.99 4.51 -2.39
C ILE A 248 1.98 5.65 -2.18
N ARG A 249 2.84 5.52 -1.17
CA ARG A 249 3.87 6.48 -0.84
C ARG A 249 5.17 5.76 -0.53
N HIS A 250 6.29 6.41 -0.81
CA HIS A 250 7.61 5.88 -0.52
C HIS A 250 8.35 6.82 0.43
N TYR A 251 9.10 6.24 1.37
CA TYR A 251 9.82 6.98 2.39
C TYR A 251 11.25 6.46 2.53
N GLY A 252 12.10 7.25 3.20
CA GLY A 252 13.50 6.91 3.46
C GLY A 252 14.26 6.68 2.16
N LEU A 253 15.04 5.59 2.10
CA LEU A 253 15.83 5.25 0.91
C LEU A 253 15.01 5.13 -0.38
N LEU A 254 13.72 4.79 -0.27
CA LEU A 254 12.83 4.60 -1.42
C LEU A 254 12.07 5.88 -1.82
N ALA A 255 12.28 7.01 -1.12
CA ALA A 255 11.65 8.28 -1.47
C ALA A 255 12.06 8.76 -2.88
N SER A 256 11.11 9.33 -3.62
CA SER A 256 11.21 9.53 -5.08
C SER A 256 12.45 10.30 -5.55
N SER A 257 12.85 11.37 -4.85
CA SER A 257 13.98 12.23 -5.25
C SER A 257 15.33 11.51 -5.20
N GLY A 258 15.53 10.59 -4.24
CA GLY A 258 16.79 9.86 -4.07
C GLY A 258 16.73 8.39 -4.48
N ARG A 259 15.55 7.86 -4.83
CA ARG A 259 15.31 6.41 -4.97
C ARG A 259 16.31 5.73 -5.90
N LYS A 260 16.46 6.22 -7.13
CA LYS A 260 17.36 5.60 -8.13
C LYS A 260 18.81 5.55 -7.65
N ALA A 261 19.32 6.67 -7.15
CA ALA A 261 20.68 6.76 -6.63
C ALA A 261 20.89 5.84 -5.41
N ASN A 262 19.94 5.82 -4.48
CA ASN A 262 20.01 4.95 -3.30
C ASN A 262 19.99 3.47 -3.69
N ILE A 263 19.12 3.06 -4.61
CA ILE A 263 19.03 1.66 -5.06
C ILE A 263 20.31 1.23 -5.76
N ALA A 264 20.84 2.05 -6.68
CA ALA A 264 22.10 1.78 -7.36
C ALA A 264 23.24 1.63 -6.35
N LYS A 265 23.33 2.54 -5.37
CA LYS A 265 24.33 2.48 -4.29
C LYS A 265 24.20 1.21 -3.46
N VAL A 266 22.99 0.84 -3.05
CA VAL A 266 22.77 -0.38 -2.25
C VAL A 266 23.13 -1.63 -3.05
N ARG A 267 22.80 -1.70 -4.35
CA ARG A 267 23.19 -2.84 -5.20
C ARG A 267 24.70 -3.00 -5.29
N ALA A 268 25.42 -1.89 -5.50
CA ALA A 268 26.88 -1.91 -5.49
C ALA A 268 27.45 -2.42 -4.15
N LEU A 269 26.89 -1.95 -3.02
CA LEU A 269 27.30 -2.40 -1.69
C LEU A 269 26.96 -3.86 -1.37
N LEU A 270 25.91 -4.39 -1.99
CA LEU A 270 25.53 -5.81 -1.87
C LEU A 270 26.34 -6.73 -2.79
N GLY A 271 27.29 -6.19 -3.57
CA GLY A 271 28.05 -6.97 -4.53
C GLY A 271 27.19 -7.53 -5.67
N VAL A 272 26.01 -6.95 -5.88
CA VAL A 272 25.17 -7.28 -7.04
C VAL A 272 25.90 -6.67 -8.22
N GLN A 273 26.63 -7.49 -8.97
CA GLN A 273 27.06 -7.07 -10.29
C GLN A 273 25.78 -6.66 -11.02
N ILE A 274 25.67 -5.36 -11.30
CA ILE A 274 24.75 -4.90 -12.31
C ILE A 274 25.23 -5.67 -13.52
N ALA A 275 24.49 -6.69 -13.93
CA ALA A 275 24.63 -7.17 -15.28
C ALA A 275 24.41 -5.92 -16.10
N GLU A 276 25.51 -5.34 -16.60
CA GLU A 276 25.45 -4.42 -17.70
C GLU A 276 24.51 -5.12 -18.66
N GLN A 277 23.37 -4.48 -18.90
CA GLN A 277 22.54 -4.88 -19.99
C GLN A 277 23.45 -4.67 -21.20
N ASN A 278 24.17 -5.74 -21.57
CA ASN A 278 24.67 -5.92 -22.90
C ASN A 278 23.49 -5.52 -23.76
N SER A 279 23.70 -4.44 -24.48
CA SER A 279 22.79 -3.81 -25.42
C SER A 279 22.54 -4.76 -26.58
N ASN A 280 21.92 -5.88 -26.28
CA ASN A 280 21.23 -6.75 -27.20
C ASN A 280 19.86 -6.94 -26.56
N PRO A 281 18.83 -6.23 -27.03
CA PRO A 281 17.50 -6.44 -26.51
C PRO A 281 17.18 -7.93 -26.68
N PRO A 282 16.71 -8.63 -25.62
CA PRO A 282 16.10 -9.93 -25.84
C PRO A 282 14.98 -9.68 -26.83
N VAL A 283 14.97 -10.43 -27.93
CA VAL A 283 13.86 -10.48 -28.88
C VAL A 283 12.69 -11.07 -28.12
N THR A 284 12.08 -10.21 -27.30
CA THR A 284 10.76 -10.41 -26.76
C THR A 284 9.88 -10.27 -27.98
N ASN A 285 9.36 -11.40 -28.45
CA ASN A 285 8.20 -11.40 -29.32
C ASN A 285 7.08 -10.71 -28.54
N ALA A 286 7.07 -9.38 -28.63
CA ALA A 286 6.03 -8.53 -28.08
C ALA A 286 4.74 -9.03 -28.72
N ILE A 287 3.88 -9.63 -27.90
CA ILE A 287 2.54 -9.99 -28.33
C ILE A 287 1.93 -8.69 -28.85
N PRO A 288 1.67 -8.59 -30.17
CA PRO A 288 1.20 -7.34 -30.73
C PRO A 288 -0.13 -6.99 -30.07
N LEU A 289 -0.23 -5.75 -29.58
CA LEU A 289 -1.52 -5.20 -29.21
C LEU A 289 -2.40 -5.26 -30.45
N THR A 290 -3.43 -6.10 -30.44
CA THR A 290 -4.34 -6.28 -31.56
C THR A 290 -5.66 -5.63 -31.20
N LEU A 291 -6.26 -4.94 -32.17
CA LEU A 291 -7.65 -4.51 -32.02
C LEU A 291 -8.54 -5.77 -32.05
N ARG A 292 -9.62 -5.78 -31.26
CA ARG A 292 -10.59 -6.88 -31.28
C ARG A 292 -11.30 -7.00 -32.63
N GLU A 293 -11.36 -5.90 -33.38
CA GLU A 293 -12.05 -5.81 -34.65
C GLU A 293 -11.12 -6.22 -35.81
N PRO A 294 -11.57 -7.07 -36.74
CA PRO A 294 -10.81 -7.41 -37.94
C PRO A 294 -10.74 -6.22 -38.91
N CYS A 295 -9.80 -6.27 -39.86
CA CYS A 295 -9.66 -5.26 -40.90
C CYS A 295 -10.96 -5.17 -41.73
N PRO A 296 -11.58 -3.98 -41.86
CA PRO A 296 -12.84 -3.84 -42.59
C PRO A 296 -12.72 -4.12 -44.09
N GLY A 297 -11.50 -4.11 -44.66
CA GLY A 297 -11.27 -4.42 -46.07
C GLY A 297 -11.02 -5.90 -46.37
N CYS A 298 -10.33 -6.64 -45.50
CA CYS A 298 -9.90 -8.02 -45.79
C CYS A 298 -10.20 -9.03 -44.68
N GLY A 299 -10.81 -8.61 -43.57
CA GLY A 299 -11.08 -9.48 -42.42
C GLY A 299 -9.85 -9.89 -41.59
N GLY A 300 -8.64 -9.46 -41.98
CA GLY A 300 -7.40 -9.84 -41.29
C GLY A 300 -7.22 -9.20 -39.90
N GLN A 301 -6.40 -9.82 -39.04
CA GLN A 301 -6.14 -9.32 -37.69
C GLN A 301 -5.34 -8.01 -37.72
N MET A 302 -5.88 -6.95 -37.11
CA MET A 302 -5.22 -5.65 -37.05
C MET A 302 -4.26 -5.55 -35.86
N ARG A 303 -3.04 -5.06 -36.11
CA ARG A 303 -2.00 -4.83 -35.10
C ARG A 303 -1.84 -3.32 -34.87
N ILE A 304 -1.80 -2.90 -33.61
CA ILE A 304 -1.50 -1.52 -33.23
C ILE A 304 -0.01 -1.28 -33.44
N ILE A 305 0.31 -0.40 -34.38
CA ILE A 305 1.69 -0.02 -34.70
C ILE A 305 2.17 1.20 -33.90
N GLU A 306 1.25 2.04 -33.41
CA GLU A 306 1.55 3.23 -32.62
C GLU A 306 0.33 3.65 -31.78
N THR A 307 0.58 4.17 -30.57
CA THR A 307 -0.40 4.90 -29.75
C THR A 307 0.19 6.22 -29.32
N PHE A 308 -0.53 7.32 -29.52
CA PHE A 308 -0.10 8.67 -29.18
C PHE A 308 -1.16 9.40 -28.35
N LEU A 309 -0.72 10.33 -27.50
CA LEU A 309 -1.61 11.14 -26.66
C LEU A 309 -2.16 12.34 -27.44
N ARG A 310 -3.23 12.95 -26.91
CA ARG A 310 -3.83 14.16 -27.48
C ARG A 310 -2.78 15.27 -27.57
N GLY A 311 -2.51 15.77 -28.79
CA GLY A 311 -1.51 16.80 -29.07
C GLY A 311 -0.15 16.27 -29.54
N GLN A 312 0.08 14.95 -29.55
CA GLN A 312 1.27 14.36 -30.16
C GLN A 312 1.04 14.08 -31.66
N LYS A 313 2.08 14.28 -32.47
CA LYS A 313 2.07 13.86 -33.89
C LYS A 313 2.47 12.39 -33.99
N PRO A 314 1.66 11.53 -34.65
CA PRO A 314 2.06 10.16 -34.93
C PRO A 314 3.31 10.14 -35.81
N GLN A 315 4.24 9.23 -35.51
CA GLN A 315 5.43 8.97 -36.31
C GLN A 315 5.16 7.98 -37.44
N SER A 316 4.14 7.14 -37.28
CA SER A 316 3.70 6.22 -38.32
C SER A 316 2.82 6.93 -39.34
N ARG A 317 3.14 6.72 -40.63
CA ARG A 317 2.34 7.24 -41.73
C ARG A 317 1.07 6.41 -41.86
N ALA A 318 -0.10 7.05 -41.82
CA ALA A 318 -1.36 6.37 -42.11
C ALA A 318 -1.28 5.72 -43.51
N PRO A 319 -1.84 4.51 -43.71
CA PRO A 319 -1.91 3.90 -45.03
C PRO A 319 -2.67 4.85 -45.99
N PRO A 320 -2.33 4.83 -47.29
CA PRO A 320 -3.05 5.64 -48.28
C PRO A 320 -4.55 5.34 -48.19
N ARG A 321 -5.38 6.37 -48.08
CA ARG A 321 -6.84 6.21 -48.22
C ARG A 321 -7.08 5.67 -49.63
N LYS A 322 -7.36 4.38 -49.78
CA LYS A 322 -8.04 3.91 -50.99
C LYS A 322 -9.36 4.67 -51.05
N VAL A 323 -9.59 5.32 -52.18
CA VAL A 323 -10.82 6.06 -52.50
C VAL A 323 -11.99 5.15 -52.16
N ALA A 324 -12.83 5.57 -51.22
CA ALA A 324 -14.08 4.90 -50.93
C ALA A 324 -14.94 4.95 -52.19
N ALA A 325 -15.22 3.78 -52.75
CA ALA A 325 -16.39 3.52 -53.58
C ALA A 325 -17.24 2.52 -52.80
#